data_AF-A0A8H6BRL5-F1
#
_entry.id   AF-A0A8H6BRL5-F1
#
_cell.length_a   1.000
_cell.length_b   1.000
_cell.length_c   1.000
_cell.angle_alpha   90.00
_cell.angle_beta   90.00
_cell.angle_gamma   90.00
#
_symmetry.space_group_name_H-M   'P 1'
#
loop_
_entity.id
_entity.type
_entity.pdbx_description
1 polymer ?
#
loop_
_entity_poly.entity_id
_entity_poly.type
_entity_poly.pdbx_seq_one_letter_code
_entity_poly.pdbx_strand_id
1 'polypeptide(L)'
;MGDNNYLYVDKSCIVEYQSILHNKLVDIITPNQFELELLTNSKIIDKFGLVEALISCITIMIYQEEDKYIHCVISTKDQSIIKVFDIPMIKSYFTGVGDLFSALLLDKFYKNKHDAIINGIHDSMTILSRSVNQVLTIMAKTLKLTHKLGIQQAIAATRKDVNHNNNDDKIISLVVKSMMVIL
;
A
#
# COMPACT_ATOMS: atom_id res chain seq x y z
N MET A 1 4.42 1.42 -11.14
CA MET A 1 5.00 2.36 -12.12
C MET A 1 6.03 3.27 -11.49
N GLY A 2 5.78 3.81 -10.30
CA GLY A 2 6.67 4.78 -9.67
C GLY A 2 6.19 5.14 -8.28
N ASP A 3 7.02 5.84 -7.52
CA ASP A 3 6.64 6.44 -6.24
C ASP A 3 7.51 7.68 -5.96
N ASN A 4 7.12 8.51 -4.98
CA ASN A 4 7.87 9.70 -4.56
C ASN A 4 8.28 10.62 -5.73
N ASN A 5 7.34 10.82 -6.67
CA ASN A 5 7.53 11.58 -7.91
C ASN A 5 8.60 11.02 -8.88
N TYR A 6 9.02 9.78 -8.70
CA TYR A 6 9.99 9.11 -9.56
C TYR A 6 9.36 7.93 -10.31
N LEU A 7 9.64 7.82 -11.61
CA LEU A 7 9.13 6.75 -12.46
C LEU A 7 10.16 5.61 -12.58
N TYR A 8 9.75 4.37 -12.31
CA TYR A 8 10.60 3.18 -12.40
C TYR A 8 10.46 2.44 -13.75
N VAL A 9 9.59 2.93 -14.63
CA VAL A 9 9.27 2.34 -15.94
C VAL A 9 9.48 3.35 -17.06
N ASP A 10 9.48 2.89 -18.31
CA ASP A 10 9.51 3.80 -19.45
C ASP A 10 8.23 4.65 -19.51
N LYS A 11 8.34 5.91 -19.95
CA LYS A 11 7.19 6.83 -20.04
C LYS A 11 6.09 6.32 -20.97
N SER A 12 6.44 5.54 -22.00
CA SER A 12 5.46 4.90 -22.89
C SER A 12 4.51 3.98 -22.14
N CYS A 13 4.93 3.36 -21.03
CA CYS A 13 4.07 2.50 -20.22
C CYS A 13 2.85 3.24 -19.65
N ILE A 14 2.99 4.55 -19.35
CA ILE A 14 1.90 5.35 -18.78
C ILE A 14 0.73 5.42 -19.78
N VAL A 15 1.04 5.67 -21.05
CA VAL A 15 0.03 5.76 -22.13
C VAL A 15 -0.70 4.43 -22.30
N GLU A 16 0.03 3.32 -22.24
CA GLU A 16 -0.57 1.98 -22.33
C GLU A 16 -1.48 1.67 -21.14
N TYR A 17 -1.06 1.99 -19.90
CA TYR A 17 -1.92 1.78 -18.73
C TYR A 17 -3.16 2.69 -18.74
N GLN A 18 -3.03 3.94 -19.19
CA GLN A 18 -4.17 4.83 -19.40
C GLN A 18 -5.15 4.25 -20.43
N SER A 19 -4.63 3.69 -21.53
CA SER A 19 -5.45 3.03 -22.56
C SER A 19 -6.21 1.82 -21.99
N ILE A 20 -5.56 0.98 -21.18
CA ILE A 20 -6.19 -0.16 -20.49
C ILE A 20 -7.36 0.29 -19.62
N LEU A 21 -7.20 1.37 -18.86
CA LEU A 21 -8.26 1.95 -18.03
C LEU A 21 -9.40 2.53 -18.87
N HIS A 22 -9.07 3.32 -19.90
CA HIS A 22 -10.05 3.93 -20.79
C HIS A 22 -10.91 2.87 -21.50
N ASN A 23 -10.29 1.77 -21.92
CA ASN A 23 -10.95 0.65 -22.58
C ASN A 23 -11.71 -0.28 -21.60
N LYS A 24 -11.74 0.05 -20.30
CA LYS A 24 -12.44 -0.69 -19.24
C LYS A 24 -12.05 -2.17 -19.16
N LEU A 25 -10.78 -2.48 -19.40
CA LEU A 25 -10.24 -3.84 -19.36
C LEU A 25 -9.92 -4.34 -17.94
N VAL A 26 -10.01 -3.46 -16.93
CA VAL A 26 -9.65 -3.73 -15.54
C VAL A 26 -10.80 -3.38 -14.61
N ASP A 27 -11.11 -4.28 -13.68
CA ASP A 27 -12.15 -4.09 -12.68
C ASP A 27 -11.66 -3.41 -11.40
N ILE A 28 -10.42 -3.72 -10.98
CA ILE A 28 -9.81 -3.28 -9.73
C ILE A 28 -8.41 -2.77 -10.01
N ILE A 29 -8.08 -1.59 -9.48
CA ILE A 29 -6.72 -1.07 -9.44
C ILE A 29 -6.29 -0.75 -8.00
N THR A 30 -4.99 -0.90 -7.75
CA THR A 30 -4.37 -0.65 -6.44
C THR A 30 -3.20 0.34 -6.54
N PRO A 31 -3.39 1.55 -7.12
CA PRO A 31 -2.30 2.50 -7.29
C PRO A 31 -1.88 3.11 -5.94
N ASN A 32 -0.62 3.53 -5.82
CA ASN A 32 -0.27 4.57 -4.85
C ASN A 32 -0.74 5.95 -5.35
N GLN A 33 -0.54 7.01 -4.56
CA GLN A 33 -0.93 8.37 -4.96
C GLN A 33 -0.33 8.78 -6.32
N PHE A 34 0.99 8.63 -6.47
CA PHE A 34 1.70 9.08 -7.67
C PHE A 34 1.23 8.33 -8.93
N GLU A 35 1.01 7.03 -8.81
CA GLU A 35 0.47 6.20 -9.89
C GLU A 35 -0.94 6.63 -10.28
N LEU A 36 -1.80 6.95 -9.31
CA LEU A 36 -3.15 7.42 -9.60
C LEU A 36 -3.13 8.78 -10.32
N GLU A 37 -2.25 9.69 -9.92
CA GLU A 37 -2.07 10.98 -10.60
C GLU A 37 -1.61 10.80 -12.06
N LEU A 38 -0.70 9.84 -12.32
CA LEU A 38 -0.28 9.50 -13.67
C LEU A 38 -1.42 8.90 -14.49
N LEU A 39 -2.23 8.01 -13.90
CA LEU A 39 -3.32 7.34 -14.60
C LEU A 39 -4.49 8.28 -14.92
N THR A 40 -4.74 9.25 -14.05
CA THR A 40 -5.86 10.21 -14.18
C THR A 40 -5.45 11.52 -14.85
N ASN A 41 -4.15 11.77 -14.99
CA ASN A 41 -3.58 13.04 -15.44
C ASN A 41 -4.04 14.24 -14.60
N SER A 42 -4.31 13.99 -13.31
CA SER A 42 -4.80 14.97 -12.34
C SER A 42 -3.97 14.90 -11.06
N LYS A 43 -3.55 16.06 -10.54
CA LYS A 43 -2.82 16.12 -9.27
C LYS A 43 -3.79 16.04 -8.10
N ILE A 44 -3.46 15.22 -7.11
CA ILE A 44 -4.27 15.02 -5.92
C ILE A 44 -3.67 15.87 -4.80
N ILE A 45 -4.23 17.07 -4.63
CA ILE A 45 -3.78 18.04 -3.63
C ILE A 45 -4.72 18.12 -2.43
N ASP A 46 -5.95 17.61 -2.57
CA ASP A 46 -6.97 17.62 -1.53
C ASP A 46 -7.93 16.42 -1.70
N LYS A 47 -8.86 16.30 -0.75
CA LYS A 47 -9.89 15.26 -0.76
C LYS A 47 -10.83 15.37 -1.97
N PHE A 48 -11.04 16.56 -2.51
CA PHE A 48 -11.93 16.75 -3.66
C PHE A 48 -11.30 16.17 -4.93
N GLY A 49 -10.05 16.52 -5.22
CA GLY A 49 -9.28 15.94 -6.32
C GLY A 49 -9.09 14.43 -6.19
N LEU A 50 -8.97 13.93 -4.95
CA LEU A 50 -8.99 12.49 -4.71
C LEU A 50 -10.31 11.85 -5.14
N VAL A 51 -11.46 12.39 -4.73
CA VAL A 51 -12.76 11.85 -5.14
C VAL A 51 -12.92 11.88 -6.66
N GLU A 52 -12.46 12.95 -7.32
CA GLU A 52 -12.50 13.10 -8.78
C GLU A 52 -11.62 12.06 -9.50
N ALA A 53 -10.45 11.74 -8.94
CA ALA A 53 -9.54 10.74 -9.49
C ALA A 53 -10.07 9.29 -9.38
N LEU A 54 -11.04 9.02 -8.50
CA LEU A 54 -11.48 7.65 -8.16
C LEU A 54 -12.64 7.11 -9.04
N ILE A 55 -13.03 7.78 -10.13
CA ILE A 55 -14.35 7.61 -10.78
C ILE A 55 -14.36 6.69 -12.03
N SER A 56 -13.88 5.45 -11.95
CA SER A 56 -14.13 4.50 -13.08
C SER A 56 -13.99 3.01 -12.77
N CYS A 57 -13.30 2.67 -11.68
CA CYS A 57 -13.00 1.31 -11.26
C CYS A 57 -13.03 1.21 -9.73
N ILE A 58 -12.96 -0.01 -9.20
CA ILE A 58 -12.68 -0.17 -7.77
C ILE A 58 -11.22 0.26 -7.56
N THR A 59 -11.04 1.42 -6.96
CA THR A 59 -9.71 1.96 -6.69
C THR A 59 -9.40 1.83 -5.21
N ILE A 60 -8.22 1.29 -4.92
CA ILE A 60 -7.67 1.28 -3.58
C ILE A 60 -6.35 2.04 -3.62
N MET A 61 -6.35 3.20 -2.98
CA MET A 61 -5.18 4.07 -2.93
C MET A 61 -4.58 4.05 -1.54
N ILE A 62 -3.26 3.88 -1.47
CA ILE A 62 -2.49 4.02 -0.24
C ILE A 62 -1.66 5.29 -0.36
N TYR A 63 -1.78 6.20 0.61
CA TYR A 63 -0.98 7.42 0.66
C TYR A 63 -0.61 7.78 2.10
N GLN A 64 0.46 8.57 2.23
CA GLN A 64 0.99 9.02 3.52
C GLN A 64 0.77 10.53 3.65
N GLU A 65 0.03 10.95 4.67
CA GLU A 65 -0.21 12.37 4.98
C GLU A 65 0.68 12.84 6.14
N GLU A 66 0.96 11.95 7.11
CA GLU A 66 1.76 12.24 8.30
C GLU A 66 2.70 11.08 8.65
N ASP A 67 3.76 11.35 9.42
CA ASP A 67 4.70 10.35 9.97
C ASP A 67 4.07 9.32 10.95
N LYS A 68 2.75 9.30 11.06
CA LYS A 68 2.00 8.52 12.06
C LYS A 68 1.05 7.51 11.43
N TYR A 69 0.40 7.87 10.33
CA TYR A 69 -0.61 7.03 9.70
C TYR A 69 -0.44 6.98 8.19
N ILE A 70 -0.77 5.81 7.65
CA ILE A 70 -0.97 5.58 6.23
C ILE A 70 -2.49 5.50 6.02
N HIS A 71 -2.99 6.22 5.03
CA HIS A 71 -4.40 6.20 4.66
C HIS A 71 -4.60 5.23 3.50
N CYS A 72 -5.51 4.27 3.68
CA CYS A 72 -6.01 3.41 2.61
C CYS A 72 -7.42 3.87 2.25
N VAL A 73 -7.58 4.41 1.04
CA VAL A 73 -8.86 4.92 0.53
C VAL A 73 -9.43 3.94 -0.47
N ILE A 74 -10.72 3.64 -0.33
CA ILE A 74 -11.42 2.71 -1.22
C ILE A 74 -12.62 3.39 -1.87
N SER A 75 -12.84 3.10 -3.15
CA SER A 75 -14.03 3.48 -3.91
C SER A 75 -14.64 2.27 -4.63
N THR A 76 -15.90 2.39 -5.05
CA THR A 76 -16.56 1.40 -5.92
C THR A 76 -17.13 2.09 -7.15
N LYS A 77 -17.28 1.33 -8.24
CA LYS A 77 -17.57 1.83 -9.60
C LYS A 77 -18.84 2.67 -9.75
N ASP A 78 -19.76 2.64 -8.78
CA ASP A 78 -21.08 3.26 -8.88
C ASP A 78 -21.46 4.10 -7.64
N GLN A 79 -20.51 4.33 -6.73
CA GLN A 79 -20.77 5.12 -5.52
C GLN A 79 -19.78 6.28 -5.44
N SER A 80 -20.31 7.50 -5.29
CA SER A 80 -19.56 8.70 -4.90
C SER A 80 -19.14 8.68 -3.42
N ILE A 81 -19.23 7.52 -2.77
CA ILE A 81 -18.83 7.30 -1.39
C ILE A 81 -17.43 6.69 -1.42
N ILE A 82 -16.52 7.36 -0.73
CA ILE A 82 -15.20 6.81 -0.39
C ILE A 82 -15.20 6.37 1.06
N LYS A 83 -14.40 5.35 1.39
CA LYS A 83 -14.07 5.01 2.77
C LYS A 83 -12.56 5.09 2.97
N VAL A 84 -12.17 5.56 4.15
CA VAL A 84 -10.78 5.73 4.55
C VAL A 84 -10.49 4.81 5.72
N PHE A 85 -9.37 4.11 5.66
CA PHE A 85 -8.83 3.29 6.73
C PHE A 85 -7.50 3.88 7.17
N ASP A 86 -7.38 4.18 8.46
CA ASP A 86 -6.14 4.70 9.04
C ASP A 86 -5.31 3.56 9.61
N ILE A 87 -4.08 3.44 9.11
CA ILE A 87 -3.17 2.35 9.46
C ILE A 87 -1.95 2.97 10.16
N PRO A 88 -1.60 2.54 11.39
CA PRO A 88 -0.41 3.03 12.06
C PRO A 88 0.84 2.73 11.24
N MET A 89 1.64 3.77 10.97
CA MET A 89 2.87 3.64 10.21
C MET A 89 3.91 2.84 11.02
N ILE A 90 4.56 1.87 10.38
CA ILE A 90 5.68 1.15 10.94
C ILE A 90 6.95 1.72 10.31
N LYS A 91 7.78 2.41 11.11
CA LYS A 91 9.04 3.00 10.65
C LYS A 91 10.06 1.89 10.33
N SER A 92 10.02 1.38 9.11
CA SER A 92 10.88 0.30 8.61
C SER A 92 10.88 0.31 7.09
N TYR A 93 11.96 -0.18 6.48
CA TYR A 93 12.02 -0.40 5.05
C TYR A 93 11.44 -1.79 4.71
N PHE A 94 10.39 -1.83 3.90
CA PHE A 94 9.80 -3.06 3.38
C PHE A 94 9.62 -2.95 1.87
N THR A 95 10.05 -3.96 1.14
CA THR A 95 9.78 -4.11 -0.30
C THR A 95 8.71 -5.17 -0.52
N GLY A 96 7.96 -5.08 -1.64
CA GLY A 96 6.91 -6.05 -1.98
C GLY A 96 5.63 -5.95 -1.14
N VAL A 97 5.44 -4.88 -0.36
CA VAL A 97 4.22 -4.67 0.45
C VAL A 97 2.98 -4.52 -0.43
N GLY A 98 3.12 -3.85 -1.59
CA GLY A 98 2.06 -3.73 -2.58
C GLY A 98 1.66 -5.08 -3.18
N ASP A 99 2.62 -5.93 -3.53
CA ASP A 99 2.35 -7.27 -4.07
C ASP A 99 1.60 -8.14 -3.05
N LEU A 100 2.03 -8.08 -1.79
CA LEU A 100 1.34 -8.76 -0.69
C LEU A 100 -0.09 -8.23 -0.51
N PHE A 101 -0.28 -6.91 -0.58
CA PHE A 101 -1.61 -6.28 -0.50
C PHE A 101 -2.52 -6.81 -1.60
N SER A 102 -2.09 -6.75 -2.86
CA SER A 102 -2.89 -7.15 -4.02
C SER A 102 -3.23 -8.64 -3.99
N ALA A 103 -2.29 -9.50 -3.60
CA ALA A 103 -2.53 -10.93 -3.46
C ALA A 103 -3.57 -11.24 -2.37
N LEU A 104 -3.43 -10.63 -1.19
CA LEU A 104 -4.39 -10.81 -0.09
C LEU A 104 -5.75 -10.23 -0.43
N LEU A 105 -5.79 -9.09 -1.11
CA LEU A 105 -7.04 -8.45 -1.53
C LEU A 105 -7.82 -9.37 -2.45
N LEU A 106 -7.16 -9.96 -3.46
CA LEU A 106 -7.82 -10.89 -4.38
C LEU A 106 -8.43 -12.09 -3.62
N ASP A 107 -7.67 -12.69 -2.69
CA ASP A 107 -8.15 -13.79 -1.83
C ASP A 107 -9.37 -13.41 -0.99
N LYS A 108 -9.28 -12.30 -0.24
CA LYS A 108 -10.34 -11.87 0.68
C LYS A 108 -11.56 -11.35 -0.05
N PHE A 109 -11.38 -10.61 -1.14
CA PHE A 109 -12.48 -10.10 -1.92
C PHE A 109 -13.27 -11.23 -2.57
N TYR A 110 -12.60 -12.22 -3.16
CA TYR A 110 -13.28 -13.37 -3.75
C TYR A 110 -14.10 -14.15 -2.72
N LYS A 111 -13.52 -14.46 -1.56
CA LYS A 111 -14.20 -15.19 -0.47
C LYS A 111 -15.38 -14.40 0.10
N ASN A 112 -15.16 -13.13 0.45
CA ASN A 112 -16.23 -12.31 1.02
C ASN A 112 -17.35 -12.04 0.01
N LYS A 113 -17.05 -11.93 -1.28
CA LYS A 113 -18.06 -11.81 -2.33
C LYS A 113 -18.90 -13.08 -2.43
N HIS A 114 -18.27 -14.25 -2.38
CA HIS A 114 -18.98 -15.53 -2.37
C HIS A 114 -19.90 -15.67 -1.13
N ASP A 115 -19.37 -15.38 0.06
CA ASP A 115 -20.15 -15.40 1.30
C ASP A 115 -21.31 -14.38 1.27
N ALA A 116 -21.07 -13.20 0.70
CA ALA A 116 -22.09 -12.17 0.56
C ALA A 116 -23.25 -12.62 -0.34
N ILE A 117 -22.94 -13.30 -1.46
CA ILE A 117 -23.96 -13.88 -2.35
C ILE A 117 -24.82 -14.90 -1.60
N ILE A 118 -24.22 -15.79 -0.80
CA ILE A 118 -24.94 -16.79 -0.01
C ILE A 118 -25.88 -16.13 1.02
N ASN A 119 -25.44 -15.03 1.63
CA ASN A 119 -26.19 -14.33 2.68
C ASN A 119 -27.12 -13.21 2.14
N GLY A 120 -27.26 -13.05 0.83
CA GLY A 120 -28.11 -12.02 0.22
C GLY A 120 -27.61 -10.58 0.40
N ILE A 121 -26.30 -10.39 0.61
CA ILE A 121 -25.66 -9.07 0.73
C ILE A 121 -25.17 -8.63 -0.65
N HIS A 122 -25.70 -7.50 -1.15
CA HIS A 122 -25.35 -6.97 -2.47
C HIS A 122 -24.56 -5.65 -2.45
N ASP A 123 -24.31 -5.08 -1.26
CA ASP A 123 -23.58 -3.81 -1.16
C ASP A 123 -22.07 -4.01 -1.39
N SER A 124 -21.59 -3.58 -2.56
CA SER A 124 -20.20 -3.71 -2.99
C SER A 124 -19.23 -3.01 -2.05
N MET A 125 -19.62 -1.86 -1.50
CA MET A 125 -18.78 -1.12 -0.55
C MET A 125 -18.59 -1.88 0.75
N THR A 126 -19.64 -2.51 1.29
CA THR A 126 -19.53 -3.37 2.48
C THR A 126 -18.61 -4.57 2.23
N ILE A 127 -18.76 -5.25 1.10
CA ILE A 127 -17.94 -6.41 0.73
C ILE A 127 -16.46 -6.00 0.61
N LEU A 128 -16.20 -4.88 -0.09
CA LEU A 128 -14.85 -4.35 -0.27
C LEU A 128 -14.25 -3.88 1.07
N SER A 129 -15.02 -3.15 1.88
CA SER A 129 -14.59 -2.68 3.21
C SER A 129 -14.17 -3.84 4.10
N ARG A 130 -14.96 -4.92 4.13
CA ARG A 130 -14.66 -6.12 4.91
C ARG A 130 -13.36 -6.77 4.44
N SER A 131 -13.20 -6.87 3.13
CA SER A 131 -12.03 -7.47 2.49
C SER A 131 -10.75 -6.68 2.81
N VAL A 132 -10.79 -5.37 2.60
CA VAL A 132 -9.66 -4.47 2.88
C VAL A 132 -9.31 -4.47 4.37
N ASN A 133 -10.30 -4.43 5.28
CA ASN A 133 -10.02 -4.51 6.72
C ASN A 133 -9.29 -5.81 7.11
N GLN A 134 -9.67 -6.95 6.52
CA GLN A 134 -8.97 -8.21 6.73
C GLN A 134 -7.54 -8.18 6.19
N VAL A 135 -7.34 -7.65 4.97
CA VAL A 135 -6.01 -7.49 4.36
C VAL A 135 -5.11 -6.64 5.24
N LEU A 136 -5.56 -5.44 5.62
CA LEU A 136 -4.82 -4.51 6.47
C LEU A 136 -4.47 -5.14 7.82
N THR A 137 -5.38 -5.92 8.41
CA THR A 137 -5.11 -6.64 9.66
C THR A 137 -4.03 -7.70 9.49
N ILE A 138 -4.08 -8.49 8.42
CA ILE A 138 -3.07 -9.53 8.13
C ILE A 138 -1.71 -8.89 7.87
N MET A 139 -1.68 -7.82 7.06
CA MET A 139 -0.46 -7.09 6.76
C MET A 139 0.14 -6.46 8.01
N ALA A 140 -0.66 -5.79 8.85
CA ALA A 140 -0.16 -5.19 10.09
C ALA A 140 0.50 -6.23 10.99
N LYS A 141 -0.06 -7.44 11.10
CA LYS A 141 0.56 -8.55 11.86
C LYS A 141 1.87 -9.03 11.20
N THR A 142 1.86 -9.20 9.89
CA THR A 142 2.99 -9.69 9.11
C THR A 142 4.17 -8.71 9.17
N LEU A 143 3.91 -7.43 8.95
CA LEU A 143 4.94 -6.38 8.99
C LEU A 143 5.50 -6.16 10.40
N LYS A 144 4.66 -6.18 11.44
CA LYS A 144 5.13 -6.11 12.84
C LYS A 144 6.05 -7.27 13.19
N LEU A 145 5.68 -8.49 12.77
CA LEU A 145 6.52 -9.67 12.99
C LEU A 145 7.85 -9.55 12.23
N THR A 146 7.80 -9.17 10.96
CA THR A 146 8.98 -8.99 10.11
C THR A 146 9.93 -7.95 10.69
N HIS A 147 9.41 -6.81 11.11
CA HIS A 147 10.20 -5.76 11.76
C HIS A 147 10.87 -6.24 13.04
N LYS A 148 10.11 -6.91 13.92
CA LYS A 148 10.64 -7.46 15.18
C LYS A 148 11.78 -8.43 14.92
N LEU A 149 11.60 -9.38 13.99
CA LEU A 149 12.61 -10.38 13.65
C LEU A 149 13.84 -9.74 12.99
N GLY A 150 13.64 -8.75 12.11
CA GLY A 150 14.72 -8.00 11.47
C GLY A 150 15.62 -7.27 12.48
N ILE A 151 15.01 -6.57 13.46
CA ILE A 151 15.78 -5.92 14.55
C ILE A 151 16.56 -6.95 15.37
N GLN A 152 15.93 -8.07 15.74
CA GLN A 152 16.59 -9.11 16.52
C GLN A 152 17.80 -9.70 15.78
N GLN A 153 17.66 -9.91 14.47
CA GLN A 153 18.75 -10.39 13.62
C GLN A 153 19.89 -9.36 13.53
N ALA A 154 19.58 -8.09 13.35
CA ALA A 154 20.57 -7.01 13.30
C ALA A 154 21.35 -6.91 14.63
N ILE A 155 20.66 -6.91 15.77
CA ILE A 155 21.31 -6.89 17.10
C ILE A 155 22.22 -8.10 17.29
N ALA A 156 21.77 -9.29 16.87
CA ALA A 156 22.56 -10.52 16.98
C ALA A 156 23.81 -10.48 16.10
N ALA A 157 23.74 -9.88 14.90
CA ALA A 157 24.89 -9.70 14.02
C ALA A 157 25.90 -8.70 14.62
N THR A 158 25.45 -7.54 15.08
CA THR A 158 26.33 -6.52 15.69
C THR A 158 27.05 -7.05 16.93
N ARG A 159 26.37 -7.85 17.77
CA ARG A 159 27.03 -8.48 18.95
C ARG A 159 28.13 -9.48 18.57
N LYS A 160 28.03 -10.13 17.41
CA LYS A 160 29.09 -11.02 16.91
C LYS A 160 30.28 -10.22 16.36
N ASP A 161 30.02 -9.09 15.71
CA ASP A 161 31.06 -8.21 15.17
C ASP A 161 31.82 -7.42 16.26
N VAL A 162 31.12 -6.96 17.32
CA VAL A 162 31.72 -6.27 18.49
C VAL A 162 32.68 -7.21 19.25
N ASN A 163 32.34 -8.50 19.35
CA ASN A 163 33.26 -9.50 19.91
C ASN A 163 34.50 -9.76 19.01
N HIS A 164 34.59 -9.12 17.84
CA HIS A 164 35.71 -9.24 16.91
C HIS A 164 36.47 -7.93 16.64
N ASN A 165 35.93 -6.74 16.95
CA ASN A 165 36.62 -5.46 16.70
C ASN A 165 36.28 -4.39 17.75
N ASN A 166 37.23 -4.07 18.63
CA ASN A 166 37.17 -2.91 19.52
C ASN A 166 37.33 -1.61 18.72
N ASN A 167 36.23 -0.89 18.43
CA ASN A 167 36.16 0.58 18.24
C ASN A 167 34.71 1.01 17.86
N ASP A 168 33.80 1.07 18.84
CA ASP A 168 32.37 0.78 18.61
C ASP A 168 31.38 1.94 18.48
N ASP A 169 31.71 3.21 18.72
CA ASP A 169 30.64 4.22 18.77
C ASP A 169 30.19 4.76 17.40
N LYS A 170 31.00 4.61 16.35
CA LYS A 170 30.68 5.15 15.00
C LYS A 170 29.89 4.19 14.11
N ILE A 171 30.04 2.88 14.28
CA ILE A 171 29.42 1.86 13.41
C ILE A 171 27.94 1.69 13.75
N ILE A 172 27.59 1.73 15.05
CA ILE A 172 26.21 1.63 15.53
C ILE A 172 25.34 2.77 14.97
N SER A 173 25.90 3.99 14.83
CA SER A 173 25.20 5.13 14.25
C SER A 173 24.93 4.98 12.74
N LEU A 174 25.83 4.31 12.01
CA LEU A 174 25.74 4.20 10.55
C LEU A 174 24.73 3.15 10.08
N VAL A 175 24.64 2.02 10.79
CA VAL A 175 23.70 0.93 10.46
C VAL A 175 22.25 1.36 10.73
N VAL A 176 22.01 2.07 11.83
CA VAL A 176 20.66 2.59 12.18
C VAL A 176 20.22 3.67 11.17
N LYS A 177 21.15 4.49 10.64
CA LYS A 177 20.84 5.50 9.61
C LYS A 177 20.54 4.89 8.24
N SER A 178 21.11 3.75 7.90
CA SER A 178 20.97 3.15 6.56
C SER A 178 19.65 2.40 6.34
N MET A 179 18.84 2.20 7.39
CA MET A 179 17.51 1.59 7.29
C MET A 179 16.35 2.61 7.18
N MET A 180 16.65 3.91 7.11
CA MET A 180 15.64 4.96 6.93
C MET A 180 15.42 5.28 5.44
N VAL A 181 14.61 4.47 4.76
CA VAL A 181 13.91 4.91 3.55
C VAL A 181 12.45 4.49 3.72
N ILE A 182 11.56 5.46 3.58
CA ILE A 182 10.11 5.38 3.82
C ILE A 182 9.46 5.02 2.47
N LEU A 183 8.28 4.38 2.53
CA LEU A 183 7.36 4.21 1.40
C LEU A 183 7.22 5.52 0.62
#